data_AF-A0A518IA18-F1
#
_entry.id   AF-A0A518IA18-F1
#
_cell.length_a   1.000
_cell.length_b   1.000
_cell.length_c   1.000
_cell.angle_alpha   90.00
_cell.angle_beta   90.00
_cell.angle_gamma   90.00
#
_symmetry.space_group_name_H-M   'P 1'
#
loop_
_entity.id
_entity.type
_entity.pdbx_description
1 polymer ?
#
loop_
_entity_poly.entity_id
_entity_poly.type
_entity_poly.pdbx_seq_one_letter_code
_entity_poly.pdbx_strand_id
1 'polypeptide(L)'
;MILRFYLYSVLKNLRFADPFLILYFLDLKLSFSQIGLLLGLQHIVTVLLELPSGILADRWGRNRAIMLDYLDSSGQSGLVTQLISRTRAVSRISSAIAALSGGMLLSWSRDYAWLFFLSMGAAVCGFVLMLTYPRELEGDSFRDRQQRKVSDASSITREFRGMLSGGRLWAVFAQSVVFESQMKITLKSFTQPFLKARLDTFGLPIISSPGAVGLAHGGAFWVGLNEFIRDGLGGLGSRLGPYYEQLFRSRITALNRLYVCGTLFVAEV
;
A
#
# COMPACT_ATOMS: atom_id res chain seq x y z
N MET A 1 -0.60 -7.64 -21.94
CA MET A 1 -0.71 -6.30 -21.33
C MET A 1 -1.15 -6.36 -19.86
N ILE A 2 -2.37 -6.82 -19.59
CA ILE A 2 -2.98 -6.88 -18.25
C ILE A 2 -2.21 -7.77 -17.26
N LEU A 3 -1.65 -8.90 -17.72
CA LEU A 3 -0.88 -9.81 -16.86
C LEU A 3 0.38 -9.15 -16.29
N ARG A 4 1.15 -8.41 -17.10
CA ARG A 4 2.35 -7.69 -16.63
C ARG A 4 2.00 -6.60 -15.61
N PHE A 5 0.85 -5.95 -15.80
CA PHE A 5 0.33 -4.98 -14.85
C PHE A 5 -0.05 -5.62 -13.51
N TYR A 6 -0.77 -6.74 -13.52
CA TYR A 6 -1.05 -7.51 -12.30
C TYR A 6 0.22 -8.05 -11.66
N LEU A 7 1.18 -8.55 -12.45
CA LEU A 7 2.45 -9.06 -11.95
C LEU A 7 3.27 -7.97 -11.25
N TYR A 8 3.35 -6.77 -11.85
CA TYR A 8 3.96 -5.61 -11.20
C TYR A 8 3.22 -5.25 -9.90
N SER A 9 1.89 -5.32 -9.91
CA SER A 9 1.08 -5.11 -8.72
C SER A 9 1.42 -6.13 -7.63
N VAL A 10 1.59 -7.41 -7.96
CA VAL A 10 1.98 -8.46 -7.02
C VAL A 10 3.38 -8.18 -6.47
N LEU A 11 4.38 -8.03 -7.33
CA LEU A 11 5.78 -7.85 -6.93
C LEU A 11 5.97 -6.63 -6.02
N LYS A 12 5.31 -5.51 -6.33
CA LYS A 12 5.37 -4.29 -5.49
C LYS A 12 4.77 -4.51 -4.09
N ASN A 13 3.80 -5.41 -3.95
CA ASN A 13 3.09 -5.66 -2.68
C ASN A 13 3.64 -6.88 -1.92
N LEU A 14 4.60 -7.62 -2.47
CA LEU A 14 5.35 -8.67 -1.75
C LEU A 14 6.37 -8.05 -0.78
N ARG A 15 5.86 -7.31 0.22
CA ARG A 15 6.64 -6.60 1.24
C ARG A 15 6.63 -7.38 2.54
N PHE A 16 7.42 -8.45 2.59
CA PHE A 16 7.53 -9.36 3.74
C PHE A 16 7.96 -8.66 5.04
N ALA A 17 8.74 -7.58 4.96
CA ALA A 17 9.23 -6.87 6.14
C ALA A 17 8.21 -5.90 6.76
N ASP A 18 7.26 -5.37 5.98
CA ASP A 18 6.30 -4.35 6.44
C ASP A 18 5.49 -4.77 7.69
N PRO A 19 4.97 -6.01 7.79
CA PRO A 19 4.19 -6.44 8.96
C PRO A 19 5.02 -6.64 10.22
N PHE A 20 6.35 -6.64 10.09
CA PHE A 20 7.30 -6.96 11.16
C PHE A 20 8.26 -5.82 11.46
N LEU A 21 8.19 -4.70 10.73
CA LEU A 21 9.16 -3.61 10.82
C LEU A 21 9.23 -2.99 12.23
N ILE A 22 8.08 -2.81 12.88
CA ILE A 22 8.02 -2.21 14.21
C ILE A 22 8.46 -3.22 15.26
N LEU A 23 8.13 -4.50 15.05
CA LEU A 23 8.58 -5.60 15.89
C LEU A 23 10.11 -5.71 15.86
N TYR A 24 10.71 -5.59 14.67
CA TYR A 24 12.15 -5.50 14.49
C TYR A 24 12.76 -4.31 15.24
N PHE A 25 12.17 -3.12 15.15
CA PHE A 25 12.66 -1.95 15.91
C PHE A 25 12.54 -2.12 17.43
N LEU A 26 11.48 -2.76 17.91
CA LEU A 26 11.33 -3.10 19.34
C LEU A 26 12.37 -4.13 19.79
N ASP A 27 12.72 -5.09 18.94
CA ASP A 27 13.77 -6.07 19.22
C ASP A 27 15.18 -5.43 19.23
N LEU A 28 15.40 -4.40 18.41
CA LEU A 28 16.56 -3.50 18.49
C LEU A 28 16.56 -2.59 19.74
N LYS A 29 15.58 -2.72 20.63
CA LYS A 29 15.41 -1.92 21.86
C LYS A 29 15.18 -0.43 21.62
N LEU A 30 14.64 -0.06 20.46
CA LEU A 30 14.24 1.33 20.20
C LEU A 30 12.99 1.69 21.03
N SER A 31 12.97 2.91 21.56
CA SER A 31 11.81 3.44 22.26
C SER A 31 10.70 3.82 21.28
N PHE A 32 9.44 3.88 21.74
CA PHE A 32 8.32 4.32 20.90
C PHE A 32 8.54 5.71 20.30
N SER A 33 9.22 6.61 21.03
CA SER A 33 9.58 7.93 20.53
C SER A 33 10.58 7.86 19.38
N GLN A 34 11.60 7.00 19.46
CA GLN A 34 12.58 6.79 18.39
C GLN A 34 11.92 6.17 17.15
N ILE A 35 11.04 5.18 17.34
CA ILE A 35 10.28 4.55 16.26
C ILE A 35 9.38 5.59 15.58
N GLY A 36 8.67 6.41 16.36
CA GLY A 36 7.85 7.51 15.84
C GLY A 36 8.64 8.52 15.02
N LEU A 37 9.84 8.92 15.48
CA LEU A 37 10.73 9.82 14.74
C LEU A 37 11.22 9.21 13.43
N LEU A 38 11.62 7.92 13.43
CA LEU A 38 12.04 7.22 12.22
C LEU A 38 10.93 7.14 11.18
N LEU A 39 9.72 6.76 11.61
CA LEU A 39 8.56 6.70 10.72
C LEU A 39 8.17 8.10 10.21
N GLY A 40 8.23 9.12 11.08
CA GLY A 40 7.99 10.51 10.71
C GLY A 40 8.96 11.00 9.64
N LEU A 41 10.26 10.77 9.84
CA LEU A 41 11.30 11.11 8.87
C LEU A 41 11.09 10.37 7.54
N GLN A 42 10.78 9.08 7.58
CA GLN A 42 10.44 8.29 6.39
C GLN A 42 9.29 8.91 5.61
N HIS A 43 8.24 9.38 6.30
CA HIS A 43 7.07 10.00 5.65
C HIS A 43 7.41 11.37 5.06
N ILE A 44 8.20 12.18 5.75
CA ILE A 44 8.70 13.46 5.21
C ILE A 44 9.50 13.22 3.93
N VAL A 45 10.45 12.28 3.95
CA VAL A 45 11.24 11.92 2.77
C VAL A 45 10.34 11.41 1.65
N THR A 46 9.34 10.59 1.97
CA THR A 46 8.38 10.09 0.97
C THR A 46 7.62 11.23 0.31
N VAL A 47 7.04 12.15 1.08
CA VAL A 47 6.32 13.33 0.56
C VAL A 47 7.23 14.19 -0.31
N LEU A 48 8.46 14.45 0.15
CA LEU A 48 9.43 15.25 -0.59
C LEU A 48 9.82 14.62 -1.93
N LEU A 49 9.87 13.28 -2.01
CA LEU A 49 10.21 12.54 -3.22
C LEU A 49 9.00 12.22 -4.11
N GLU A 50 7.78 12.19 -3.58
CA GLU A 50 6.56 11.94 -4.35
C GLU A 50 6.34 12.99 -5.43
N LEU A 51 6.63 14.26 -5.13
CA LEU A 51 6.46 15.37 -6.08
C LEU A 51 7.47 15.31 -7.25
N PRO A 52 8.80 15.23 -7.03
CA PRO A 52 9.78 15.05 -8.09
C PRO A 52 9.57 13.77 -8.90
N SER A 53 9.26 12.65 -8.22
CA SER A 53 9.04 11.37 -8.90
C SER A 53 7.77 11.39 -9.76
N GLY A 54 6.75 12.16 -9.38
CA GLY A 54 5.58 12.45 -10.21
C GLY A 54 5.95 13.15 -11.51
N ILE A 55 6.73 14.24 -11.42
CA ILE A 55 7.22 14.98 -12.60
C ILE A 55 8.08 14.10 -13.51
N LEU A 56 8.98 13.29 -12.92
CA LEU A 56 9.81 12.35 -13.67
C LEU A 56 8.96 11.25 -14.33
N ALA A 57 7.97 10.70 -13.63
CA ALA A 57 7.07 9.68 -14.17
C ALA A 57 6.22 10.22 -15.32
N ASP A 58 5.80 11.48 -15.26
CA ASP A 58 5.03 12.11 -16.33
C ASP A 58 5.89 12.39 -17.57
N ARG A 59 7.20 12.64 -17.39
CA ARG A 59 8.17 12.78 -18.49
C ARG A 59 8.58 11.45 -19.11
N TRP A 60 8.71 10.40 -18.30
CA TRP A 60 9.19 9.08 -18.74
C TRP A 60 8.11 8.06 -19.11
N GLY A 61 6.83 8.45 -19.09
CA GLY A 61 5.73 7.60 -19.54
C GLY A 61 4.96 6.96 -18.39
N ARG A 62 3.64 7.21 -18.38
CA ARG A 62 2.72 6.73 -17.35
C ARG A 62 2.00 5.48 -17.84
N ASN A 63 2.70 4.34 -17.88
CA ASN A 63 2.17 3.03 -18.31
C ASN A 63 0.80 2.64 -17.70
N ARG A 64 0.48 3.13 -16.49
CA ARG A 64 -0.80 2.85 -15.80
C ARG A 64 -1.95 3.78 -16.21
N ALA A 65 -1.64 5.01 -16.62
CA ALA A 65 -2.68 5.97 -17.00
C ALA A 65 -3.29 5.62 -18.35
N ILE A 66 -2.51 5.01 -19.24
CA ILE A 66 -2.92 4.76 -20.63
C ILE A 66 -4.08 3.74 -20.73
N MET A 67 -4.05 2.68 -19.92
CA MET A 67 -5.16 1.71 -19.90
C MET A 67 -6.43 2.29 -19.27
N LEU A 68 -6.29 3.19 -18.29
CA LEU A 68 -7.42 3.89 -17.67
C LEU A 68 -8.00 4.93 -18.63
N ASP A 69 -7.15 5.70 -19.30
CA ASP A 69 -7.51 6.74 -20.27
C ASP A 69 -8.18 6.11 -21.51
N TYR A 70 -7.71 4.95 -21.97
CA TYR A 70 -8.35 4.20 -23.06
C TYR A 70 -9.78 3.75 -22.71
N LEU A 71 -9.98 3.17 -21.52
CA LEU A 71 -11.29 2.69 -21.08
C LEU A 71 -12.25 3.85 -20.78
N ASP A 72 -11.74 4.98 -20.27
CA ASP A 72 -12.55 6.17 -19.99
C ASP A 72 -12.96 6.88 -21.29
N SER A 73 -12.02 7.06 -22.24
CA SER A 73 -12.30 7.65 -23.56
C SER A 73 -13.21 6.78 -24.45
N SER A 74 -13.25 5.46 -24.21
CA SER A 74 -14.15 4.53 -24.90
C SER A 74 -15.59 4.53 -24.34
N GLY A 75 -15.92 5.40 -23.39
CA GLY A 75 -17.25 5.47 -22.76
C GLY A 75 -17.56 4.30 -21.82
N GLN A 76 -16.55 3.53 -21.42
CA GLN A 76 -16.68 2.32 -20.61
C GLN A 76 -16.23 2.56 -19.14
N SER A 77 -16.69 3.65 -18.54
CA SER A 77 -16.31 4.06 -17.17
C SER A 77 -16.60 2.99 -16.11
N GLY A 78 -17.61 2.14 -16.31
CA GLY A 78 -17.89 0.98 -15.45
C GLY A 78 -16.75 -0.06 -15.42
N LEU A 79 -16.04 -0.26 -16.53
CA LEU A 79 -14.91 -1.18 -16.64
C LEU A 79 -13.63 -0.62 -15.99
N VAL A 80 -13.45 0.70 -16.00
CA VAL A 80 -12.37 1.38 -15.26
C VAL A 80 -12.47 1.09 -13.76
N THR A 81 -13.66 1.27 -13.20
CA THR A 81 -13.92 1.00 -11.77
C THR A 81 -13.65 -0.47 -11.43
N GLN A 82 -14.10 -1.40 -12.27
CA GLN A 82 -13.84 -2.83 -12.08
C GLN A 82 -12.36 -3.21 -12.21
N LEU A 83 -11.61 -2.58 -13.12
CA LEU A 83 -10.19 -2.82 -13.29
C LEU A 83 -9.39 -2.33 -12.07
N ILE A 84 -9.67 -1.11 -11.60
CA ILE A 84 -9.03 -0.54 -10.40
C ILE A 84 -9.33 -1.43 -9.18
N SER A 85 -10.58 -1.87 -9.03
CA SER A 85 -11.02 -2.68 -7.89
C SER A 85 -10.35 -4.07 -7.89
N ARG A 86 -10.25 -4.72 -9.05
CA ARG A 86 -9.53 -6.01 -9.22
C ARG A 86 -8.04 -5.86 -8.93
N THR A 87 -7.42 -4.79 -9.40
CA THR A 87 -5.99 -4.53 -9.18
C THR A 87 -5.68 -4.26 -7.71
N ARG A 88 -6.52 -3.48 -7.04
CA ARG A 88 -6.44 -3.30 -5.59
C ARG A 88 -6.64 -4.61 -4.83
N ALA A 89 -7.57 -5.46 -5.26
CA ALA A 89 -7.78 -6.78 -4.65
C ALA A 89 -6.53 -7.69 -4.77
N VAL A 90 -5.95 -7.79 -5.97
CA VAL A 90 -4.70 -8.54 -6.21
C VAL A 90 -3.55 -7.99 -5.36
N SER A 91 -3.45 -6.67 -5.22
CA SER A 91 -2.44 -6.00 -4.38
C SER A 91 -2.59 -6.35 -2.90
N ARG A 92 -3.82 -6.38 -2.40
CA ARG A 92 -4.12 -6.70 -1.01
C ARG A 92 -3.90 -8.19 -0.70
N ILE A 93 -4.30 -9.08 -1.62
CA ILE A 93 -4.05 -10.52 -1.49
C ILE A 93 -2.56 -10.83 -1.51
N SER A 94 -1.78 -10.18 -2.38
CA SER A 94 -0.31 -10.37 -2.40
C SER A 94 0.36 -9.89 -1.11
N SER A 95 -0.06 -8.74 -0.56
CA SER A 95 0.37 -8.27 0.77
C SER A 95 0.01 -9.26 1.88
N ALA A 96 -1.22 -9.79 1.86
CA ALA A 96 -1.67 -10.80 2.82
C ALA A 96 -0.80 -12.07 2.77
N ILE A 97 -0.55 -12.60 1.57
CA ILE A 97 0.30 -13.79 1.37
C ILE A 97 1.73 -13.51 1.81
N ALA A 98 2.28 -12.32 1.51
CA ALA A 98 3.61 -11.92 1.96
C ALA A 98 3.70 -11.84 3.48
N ALA A 99 2.66 -11.33 4.16
CA ALA A 99 2.62 -11.27 5.61
C ALA A 99 2.56 -12.67 6.25
N LEU A 100 1.70 -13.56 5.74
CA LEU A 100 1.58 -14.93 6.25
C LEU A 100 2.87 -15.72 6.05
N SER A 101 3.41 -15.70 4.83
CA SER A 101 4.66 -16.40 4.52
C SER A 101 5.86 -15.79 5.24
N GLY A 102 5.90 -14.46 5.41
CA GLY A 102 6.90 -13.78 6.24
C GLY A 102 6.81 -14.19 7.71
N GLY A 103 5.60 -14.31 8.27
CA GLY A 103 5.39 -14.80 9.64
C GLY A 103 5.82 -16.24 9.84
N MET A 104 5.50 -17.12 8.88
CA MET A 104 5.98 -18.50 8.86
C MET A 104 7.52 -18.55 8.79
N LEU A 105 8.12 -17.77 7.88
CA LEU A 105 9.56 -17.74 7.69
C LEU A 105 10.28 -17.23 8.93
N LEU A 106 9.82 -16.13 9.54
CA LEU A 106 10.42 -15.56 10.75
C LEU A 106 10.30 -16.51 11.94
N SER A 107 9.18 -17.22 12.08
CA SER A 107 9.00 -18.23 13.12
C SER A 107 10.03 -19.36 13.03
N TRP A 108 10.45 -19.70 11.80
CA TRP A 108 11.44 -20.74 11.53
C TRP A 108 12.88 -20.22 11.56
N SER A 109 13.18 -19.13 10.87
CA SER A 109 14.53 -18.56 10.74
C SER A 109 15.02 -17.87 12.01
N ARG A 110 14.09 -17.33 12.82
CA ARG A 110 14.36 -16.43 13.96
C ARG A 110 15.17 -15.19 13.58
N ASP A 111 15.21 -14.86 12.30
CA ASP A 111 16.02 -13.78 11.75
C ASP A 111 15.18 -12.94 10.78
N TYR A 112 15.06 -11.65 11.11
CA TYR A 112 14.36 -10.66 10.31
C TYR A 112 15.06 -10.39 8.97
N ALA A 113 16.36 -10.65 8.84
CA ALA A 113 17.14 -10.35 7.64
C ALA A 113 16.52 -10.98 6.38
N TRP A 114 16.02 -12.21 6.48
CA TRP A 114 15.34 -12.90 5.38
C TRP A 114 14.10 -12.15 4.87
N LEU A 115 13.34 -11.50 5.75
CA LEU A 115 12.18 -10.71 5.37
C LEU A 115 12.59 -9.48 4.55
N PHE A 116 13.69 -8.83 4.95
CA PHE A 116 14.24 -7.68 4.22
C PHE A 116 14.80 -8.11 2.86
N PHE A 117 15.56 -9.22 2.79
CA PHE A 117 16.10 -9.73 1.53
C PHE A 117 14.99 -10.15 0.55
N LEU A 118 13.94 -10.82 1.02
CA LEU A 118 12.80 -11.18 0.16
C LEU A 118 12.04 -9.95 -0.32
N SER A 119 11.84 -8.96 0.54
CA SER A 119 11.19 -7.69 0.16
C SER A 119 12.03 -6.92 -0.86
N MET A 120 13.36 -6.90 -0.67
CA MET A 120 14.31 -6.30 -1.60
C MET A 120 14.28 -7.04 -2.94
N GLY A 121 14.33 -8.37 -2.95
CA GLY A 121 14.26 -9.18 -4.16
C GLY A 121 12.97 -8.92 -4.94
N ALA A 122 11.82 -8.88 -4.26
CA ALA A 122 10.54 -8.54 -4.88
C ALA A 122 10.53 -7.11 -5.46
N ALA A 123 11.10 -6.14 -4.75
CA ALA A 123 11.22 -4.76 -5.22
C ALA A 123 12.13 -4.64 -6.45
N VAL A 124 13.28 -5.32 -6.47
CA VAL A 124 14.21 -5.35 -7.62
C VAL A 124 13.54 -6.01 -8.82
N CYS A 125 12.91 -7.17 -8.64
CA CYS A 125 12.13 -7.83 -9.69
C CYS A 125 11.02 -6.92 -10.24
N GLY A 126 10.31 -6.22 -9.35
CA GLY A 126 9.28 -5.26 -9.73
C GLY A 126 9.85 -4.08 -10.53
N PHE A 127 11.03 -3.59 -10.15
CA PHE A 127 11.75 -2.54 -10.86
C PHE A 127 12.23 -3.00 -12.25
N VAL A 128 12.84 -4.19 -12.35
CA VAL A 128 13.26 -4.77 -13.63
C VAL A 128 12.06 -4.99 -14.55
N LEU A 129 10.94 -5.49 -14.02
CA LEU A 129 9.68 -5.65 -14.77
C LEU A 129 9.13 -4.31 -15.25
N MET A 130 9.27 -3.25 -14.44
CA MET A 130 8.91 -1.89 -14.84
C MET A 130 9.79 -1.37 -15.97
N LEU A 131 11.10 -1.67 -15.96
CA LEU A 131 12.03 -1.29 -17.04
C LEU A 131 11.77 -2.05 -18.35
N THR A 132 11.34 -3.31 -18.26
CA THR A 132 10.99 -4.15 -19.43
C THR A 132 9.52 -3.97 -19.87
N TYR A 133 8.83 -2.96 -19.34
CA TYR A 133 7.47 -2.66 -19.77
C TYR A 133 7.48 -2.15 -21.22
N PRO A 134 6.73 -2.77 -22.15
CA PRO A 134 6.80 -2.42 -23.56
C PRO A 134 6.25 -1.01 -23.80
N ARG A 135 7.01 -0.19 -24.52
CA ARG A 135 6.64 1.19 -24.88
C ARG A 135 5.53 1.24 -25.92
N GLU A 136 5.31 0.15 -26.67
CA GLU A 136 4.21 0.06 -27.66
C GLU A 136 2.81 0.14 -27.01
N LEU A 137 2.72 -0.14 -25.70
CA LEU A 137 1.49 -0.02 -24.92
C LEU A 137 1.17 1.42 -24.53
N GLU A 138 2.05 2.38 -24.83
CA GLU A 138 1.87 3.78 -24.46
C GLU A 138 0.87 4.52 -25.36
N GLY A 139 0.48 3.94 -26.50
CA GLY A 139 -0.57 4.45 -27.39
C GLY A 139 -0.16 5.72 -28.16
N ASP A 140 -0.67 5.87 -29.38
CA ASP A 140 -0.33 7.02 -30.24
C ASP A 140 -0.83 8.37 -29.65
N SER A 141 -1.94 8.35 -28.88
CA SER A 141 -2.46 9.51 -28.14
C SER A 141 -1.51 10.06 -27.05
N PHE A 142 -0.53 9.27 -26.60
CA PHE A 142 0.51 9.69 -25.66
C PHE A 142 1.65 10.41 -26.40
N ARG A 143 2.05 9.93 -27.59
CA ARG A 143 3.12 10.51 -28.41
C ARG A 143 2.74 11.94 -28.86
N ASP A 144 1.48 12.14 -29.26
CA ASP A 144 0.96 13.45 -29.67
C ASP A 144 0.88 14.46 -28.50
N ARG A 145 0.54 13.99 -27.28
CA ARG A 145 0.54 14.84 -26.07
C ARG A 145 1.96 15.15 -25.58
N GLN A 146 2.87 14.18 -25.64
CA GLN A 146 4.27 14.35 -25.23
C GLN A 146 4.98 15.36 -26.15
N GLN A 147 4.76 15.31 -27.46
CA GLN A 147 5.29 16.31 -28.40
C GLN A 147 4.75 17.73 -28.11
N ARG A 148 3.47 17.88 -27.74
CA ARG A 148 2.90 19.20 -27.35
C ARG A 148 3.39 19.70 -25.98
N LYS A 149 3.62 18.81 -25.00
CA LYS A 149 4.03 19.18 -23.62
C LYS A 149 5.53 19.40 -23.44
N VAL A 150 6.39 18.75 -24.23
CA VAL A 150 7.86 18.93 -24.15
C VAL A 150 8.29 20.34 -24.56
N SER A 151 7.50 21.04 -25.39
CA SER A 151 7.71 22.45 -25.72
C SER A 151 7.49 23.42 -24.55
N ASP A 152 6.90 22.98 -23.43
CA ASP A 152 6.43 23.87 -22.36
C ASP A 152 6.90 23.43 -20.97
N ALA A 153 8.11 22.86 -20.88
CA ALA A 153 8.70 22.40 -19.61
C ALA A 153 8.83 23.52 -18.54
N SER A 154 8.90 24.79 -18.96
CA SER A 154 8.90 25.96 -18.08
C SER A 154 7.52 26.32 -17.51
N SER A 155 6.40 25.94 -18.16
CA SER A 155 5.06 26.22 -17.64
C SER A 155 4.71 25.30 -16.49
N ILE A 156 5.01 24.00 -16.58
CA ILE A 156 4.74 23.02 -15.50
C ILE A 156 5.44 23.43 -14.21
N THR A 157 6.71 23.87 -14.28
CA THR A 157 7.44 24.34 -13.09
C THR A 157 6.86 25.63 -12.51
N ARG A 158 6.30 26.50 -13.36
CA ARG A 158 5.69 27.77 -12.97
C ARG A 158 4.30 27.57 -12.38
N GLU A 159 3.48 26.71 -12.98
CA GLU A 159 2.19 26.25 -12.46
C GLU A 159 2.38 25.57 -11.12
N PHE A 160 3.36 24.69 -11.01
CA PHE A 160 3.68 24.01 -9.75
C PHE A 160 4.10 25.00 -8.65
N ARG A 161 4.95 25.98 -8.98
CA ARG A 161 5.30 27.07 -8.06
C ARG A 161 4.08 27.90 -7.68
N GLY A 162 3.16 28.14 -8.63
CA GLY A 162 1.87 28.79 -8.39
C GLY A 162 0.96 27.99 -7.45
N MET A 163 0.86 26.67 -7.64
CA MET A 163 0.11 25.76 -6.79
C MET A 163 0.65 25.74 -5.35
N LEU A 164 1.98 25.73 -5.19
CA LEU A 164 2.65 25.81 -3.88
C LEU A 164 2.46 27.17 -3.20
N SER A 165 2.29 28.25 -3.98
CA SER A 165 2.00 29.58 -3.42
C SER A 165 0.55 29.77 -2.99
N GLY A 166 -0.36 28.87 -3.36
CA GLY A 166 -1.77 28.92 -2.98
C GLY A 166 -2.03 28.35 -1.57
N GLY A 167 -2.59 29.17 -0.67
CA GLY A 167 -2.88 28.76 0.72
C GLY A 167 -3.88 27.59 0.84
N ARG A 168 -4.78 27.41 -0.12
CA ARG A 168 -5.76 26.30 -0.14
C ARG A 168 -5.10 24.92 -0.31
N LEU A 169 -4.01 24.84 -1.07
CA LEU A 169 -3.28 23.58 -1.27
C LEU A 169 -2.66 23.12 0.03
N TRP A 170 -2.06 24.03 0.81
CA TRP A 170 -1.53 23.74 2.13
C TRP A 170 -2.61 23.30 3.11
N ALA A 171 -3.81 23.88 3.06
CA ALA A 171 -4.92 23.44 3.90
C ALA A 171 -5.38 22.00 3.57
N VAL A 172 -5.54 21.67 2.28
CA VAL A 172 -5.89 20.32 1.84
C VAL A 172 -4.78 19.33 2.17
N PHE A 173 -3.52 19.71 1.95
CA PHE A 173 -2.36 18.89 2.25
C PHE A 173 -2.26 18.60 3.74
N ALA A 174 -2.40 19.61 4.60
CA ALA A 174 -2.43 19.45 6.05
C ALA A 174 -3.55 18.50 6.49
N GLN A 175 -4.75 18.65 5.92
CA GLN A 175 -5.87 17.75 6.21
C GLN A 175 -5.57 16.31 5.78
N SER A 176 -4.96 16.09 4.61
CA SER A 176 -4.55 14.76 4.14
C SER A 176 -3.46 14.15 5.02
N VAL A 177 -2.47 14.94 5.45
CA VAL A 177 -1.40 14.47 6.35
C VAL A 177 -1.97 14.06 7.70
N VAL A 178 -2.86 14.87 8.28
CA VAL A 178 -3.52 14.53 9.55
C VAL A 178 -4.34 13.25 9.41
N PHE A 179 -5.11 13.12 8.33
CA PHE A 179 -5.91 11.93 8.07
C PHE A 179 -5.05 10.68 7.87
N GLU A 180 -4.01 10.73 7.02
CA GLU A 180 -3.09 9.62 6.78
C GLU A 180 -2.32 9.25 8.05
N SER A 181 -1.88 10.24 8.84
CA SER A 181 -1.23 10.00 10.13
C SER A 181 -2.15 9.22 11.07
N GLN A 182 -3.40 9.66 11.24
CA GLN A 182 -4.34 8.97 12.13
C GLN A 182 -4.72 7.58 11.62
N MET A 183 -5.07 7.46 10.34
CA MET A 183 -5.59 6.20 9.80
C MET A 183 -4.51 5.17 9.55
N LYS A 184 -3.34 5.57 9.08
CA LYS A 184 -2.30 4.62 8.66
C LYS A 184 -1.30 4.33 9.76
N ILE A 185 -0.89 5.33 10.54
CA ILE A 185 0.08 5.11 11.61
C ILE A 185 -0.63 4.49 12.81
N THR A 186 -1.71 5.08 13.31
CA THR A 186 -2.40 4.54 14.50
C THR A 186 -3.05 3.18 14.22
N LEU A 187 -3.76 3.02 13.10
CA LEU A 187 -4.51 1.78 12.85
C LEU A 187 -3.65 0.62 12.33
N LYS A 188 -2.52 0.88 11.67
CA LYS A 188 -1.67 -0.16 11.09
C LYS A 188 -0.40 -0.40 11.89
N SER A 189 0.25 0.67 12.34
CA SER A 189 1.58 0.59 12.96
C SER A 189 1.49 0.28 14.45
N PHE A 190 0.53 0.89 15.16
CA PHE A 190 0.38 0.64 16.61
C PHE A 190 -0.26 -0.71 16.95
N THR A 191 -0.96 -1.36 16.02
CA THR A 191 -1.50 -2.70 16.25
C THR A 191 -0.40 -3.74 16.49
N GLN A 192 0.77 -3.59 15.87
CA GLN A 192 1.87 -4.54 16.01
C GLN A 192 2.40 -4.63 17.46
N PRO A 193 2.74 -3.52 18.16
CA PRO A 193 3.09 -3.54 19.58
C PRO A 193 2.01 -4.15 20.49
N PHE A 194 0.74 -3.84 20.27
CA PHE A 194 -0.36 -4.43 21.06
C PHE A 194 -0.45 -5.94 20.85
N LEU A 195 -0.33 -6.39 19.60
CA LEU A 195 -0.34 -7.81 19.27
C LEU A 195 0.86 -8.51 19.91
N LYS A 196 2.06 -7.91 19.85
CA LYS A 196 3.26 -8.40 20.55
C LYS A 196 3.00 -8.57 22.05
N ALA A 197 2.52 -7.51 22.72
CA ALA A 197 2.30 -7.54 24.16
C ALA A 197 1.29 -8.63 24.57
N ARG A 198 0.20 -8.80 23.79
CA ARG A 198 -0.80 -9.85 24.03
C ARG A 198 -0.22 -11.24 23.80
N LEU A 199 0.52 -11.45 22.71
CA LEU A 199 1.17 -12.73 22.41
C LEU A 199 2.20 -13.10 23.48
N ASP A 200 2.98 -12.12 23.97
CA ASP A 200 3.92 -12.33 25.08
C ASP A 200 3.20 -12.79 26.36
N THR A 201 2.02 -12.23 26.69
CA THR A 201 1.18 -12.71 27.81
C THR A 201 0.74 -14.17 27.65
N PHE A 202 0.53 -14.64 26.41
CA PHE A 202 0.19 -16.03 26.11
C PHE A 202 1.43 -16.94 25.99
N GLY A 203 2.63 -16.45 26.26
CA GLY A 203 3.88 -17.22 26.12
C GLY A 203 4.27 -17.48 24.67
N LEU A 204 3.84 -16.62 23.75
CA LEU A 204 4.10 -16.70 22.31
C LEU A 204 5.04 -15.56 21.87
N PRO A 205 6.32 -15.57 22.26
CA PRO A 205 7.25 -14.54 21.84
C PRO A 205 7.41 -14.55 20.31
N ILE A 206 7.60 -13.36 19.72
CA ILE A 206 7.78 -13.23 18.26
C ILE A 206 9.02 -13.98 17.79
N ILE A 207 10.13 -13.79 18.50
CA ILE A 207 11.35 -14.60 18.34
C ILE A 207 11.42 -15.57 19.52
N SER A 208 11.33 -16.85 19.21
CA SER A 208 11.45 -17.92 20.19
C SER A 208 12.92 -18.16 20.58
N SER A 209 13.16 -18.50 21.85
CA SER A 209 14.48 -18.91 22.33
C SER A 209 14.96 -20.20 21.63
N PRO A 210 16.27 -20.38 21.37
CA PRO A 210 16.82 -21.62 20.86
C PRO A 210 16.56 -22.78 21.82
N GLY A 211 15.49 -23.55 21.59
CA GLY A 211 15.06 -24.66 22.45
C GLY A 211 13.60 -24.59 22.90
N ALA A 212 12.87 -23.53 22.56
CA ALA A 212 11.41 -23.56 22.61
C ALA A 212 10.90 -24.79 21.81
N VAL A 213 9.77 -25.38 22.22
CA VAL A 213 9.09 -26.48 21.52
C VAL A 213 7.58 -26.22 21.57
N GLY A 214 6.86 -26.58 20.51
CA GLY A 214 5.40 -26.46 20.46
C GLY A 214 4.91 -25.05 20.12
N LEU A 215 3.87 -24.58 20.81
CA LEU A 215 3.17 -23.33 20.45
C LEU A 215 4.06 -22.08 20.59
N ALA A 216 5.09 -22.11 21.44
CA ALA A 216 5.97 -20.98 21.72
C ALA A 216 6.79 -20.49 20.50
N HIS A 217 6.86 -21.25 19.40
CA HIS A 217 7.46 -20.79 18.14
C HIS A 217 6.53 -19.96 17.25
N GLY A 218 5.24 -19.90 17.56
CA GLY A 218 4.22 -19.37 16.65
C GLY A 218 3.98 -17.86 16.71
N GLY A 219 4.70 -17.10 17.54
CA GLY A 219 4.42 -15.66 17.74
C GLY A 219 4.43 -14.86 16.43
N ALA A 220 5.48 -15.00 15.63
CA ALA A 220 5.57 -14.34 14.32
C ALA A 220 4.52 -14.85 13.31
N PHE A 221 4.15 -16.13 13.37
CA PHE A 221 3.07 -16.69 12.56
C PHE A 221 1.73 -16.02 12.87
N TRP A 222 1.39 -15.80 14.15
CA TRP A 222 0.15 -15.13 14.54
C TRP A 222 0.09 -13.67 14.08
N VAL A 223 1.23 -12.96 14.10
CA VAL A 223 1.33 -11.62 13.50
C VAL A 223 1.06 -11.69 11.99
N GLY A 224 1.71 -12.61 11.28
CA GLY A 224 1.49 -12.81 9.85
C GLY A 224 0.04 -13.21 9.51
N LEU A 225 -0.59 -14.03 10.34
CA LEU A 225 -1.98 -14.45 10.18
C LEU A 225 -2.97 -13.30 10.42
N ASN A 226 -2.75 -12.48 11.44
CA ASN A 226 -3.56 -11.27 11.69
C ASN A 226 -3.52 -10.33 10.47
N GLU A 227 -2.33 -10.11 9.93
CA GLU A 227 -2.11 -9.24 8.77
C GLU A 227 -2.69 -9.85 7.48
N PHE A 228 -2.61 -11.18 7.33
CA PHE A 228 -3.28 -11.92 6.26
C PHE A 228 -4.79 -11.75 6.29
N ILE A 229 -5.41 -11.87 7.47
CA ILE A 229 -6.86 -11.67 7.63
C ILE A 229 -7.22 -10.22 7.29
N ARG A 230 -6.50 -9.25 7.86
CA ARG A 230 -6.76 -7.81 7.62
C ARG A 230 -6.66 -7.45 6.14
N ASP A 231 -5.56 -7.82 5.49
CA ASP A 231 -5.34 -7.49 4.08
C ASP A 231 -6.23 -8.34 3.16
N GLY A 232 -6.52 -9.60 3.52
CA GLY A 232 -7.46 -10.47 2.84
C GLY A 232 -8.89 -9.90 2.81
N LEU A 233 -9.39 -9.43 3.97
CA LEU A 233 -10.67 -8.72 4.07
C LEU A 233 -10.67 -7.44 3.23
N GLY A 234 -9.58 -6.66 3.27
CA GLY A 234 -9.41 -5.50 2.41
C GLY A 234 -9.43 -5.83 0.91
N GLY A 235 -8.87 -6.98 0.52
CA GLY A 235 -8.89 -7.50 -0.84
C GLY A 235 -10.29 -7.93 -1.29
N LEU A 236 -11.02 -8.65 -0.44
CA LEU A 236 -12.41 -9.02 -0.68
C LEU A 236 -13.31 -7.79 -0.79
N GLY A 237 -13.17 -6.84 0.14
CA GLY A 237 -13.92 -5.58 0.11
C GLY A 237 -13.65 -4.79 -1.17
N SER A 238 -12.39 -4.74 -1.62
CA SER A 238 -12.06 -4.12 -2.90
C SER A 238 -12.71 -4.83 -4.09
N ARG A 239 -12.76 -6.16 -4.10
CA ARG A 239 -13.36 -6.93 -5.20
C ARG A 239 -14.89 -6.82 -5.24
N LEU A 240 -15.53 -6.84 -4.08
CA LEU A 240 -16.99 -6.80 -3.92
C LEU A 240 -17.55 -5.37 -3.99
N GLY A 241 -16.72 -4.35 -3.77
CA GLY A 241 -17.14 -2.95 -3.76
C GLY A 241 -18.00 -2.52 -4.96
N PRO A 242 -17.59 -2.78 -6.22
CA PRO A 242 -18.40 -2.41 -7.38
C PRO A 242 -19.74 -3.14 -7.47
N TYR A 243 -19.80 -4.40 -7.02
CA TYR A 243 -21.06 -5.17 -6.97
C TYR A 243 -21.98 -4.61 -5.89
N TYR A 244 -21.43 -4.28 -4.71
CA TYR A 244 -22.19 -3.66 -3.63
C TYR A 244 -22.75 -2.29 -4.05
N GLU A 245 -21.97 -1.49 -4.78
CA GLU A 245 -22.42 -0.19 -5.29
C GLU A 245 -23.62 -0.32 -6.25
N GLN A 246 -23.67 -1.37 -7.07
CA GLN A 246 -24.80 -1.64 -7.98
C GLN A 246 -26.11 -2.01 -7.26
N LEU A 247 -26.04 -2.49 -6.01
CA LEU A 247 -27.23 -2.78 -5.21
C LEU A 247 -27.95 -1.52 -4.71
N PHE A 248 -27.31 -0.35 -4.82
CA PHE A 248 -27.86 0.92 -4.35
C PHE A 248 -28.06 1.91 -5.49
N ARG A 249 -29.09 2.76 -5.34
CA ARG A 249 -29.41 3.81 -6.33
C ARG A 249 -28.33 4.89 -6.44
N SER A 250 -27.47 5.04 -5.43
CA SER A 250 -26.40 6.03 -5.38
C SER A 250 -25.22 5.53 -4.57
N ARG A 251 -24.01 5.85 -5.02
CA ARG A 251 -22.74 5.61 -4.32
C ARG A 251 -22.73 6.17 -2.90
N ILE A 252 -23.35 7.32 -2.70
CA ILE A 252 -23.43 7.98 -1.38
C ILE A 252 -24.28 7.13 -0.43
N THR A 253 -25.40 6.57 -0.90
CA THR A 253 -26.26 5.71 -0.10
C THR A 253 -25.54 4.40 0.28
N ALA A 254 -24.79 3.82 -0.65
CA ALA A 254 -23.97 2.64 -0.38
C ALA A 254 -22.91 2.93 0.70
N LEU A 255 -22.18 4.04 0.57
CA LEU A 255 -21.17 4.47 1.54
C LEU A 255 -21.76 4.73 2.93
N ASN A 256 -22.87 5.47 3.01
CA ASN A 256 -23.51 5.79 4.29
C ASN A 256 -23.96 4.53 5.03
N ARG A 257 -24.54 3.55 4.32
CA ARG A 257 -24.91 2.26 4.94
C ARG A 257 -23.69 1.48 5.41
N LEU A 258 -22.61 1.47 4.62
CA LEU A 258 -21.37 0.81 5.02
C LEU A 258 -20.77 1.42 6.29
N TYR A 259 -20.75 2.76 6.38
CA TYR A 259 -20.28 3.46 7.58
C TYR A 259 -21.16 3.17 8.79
N VAL A 260 -22.49 3.24 8.66
CA VAL A 260 -23.42 2.96 9.76
C VAL A 260 -23.27 1.52 10.27
N CYS A 261 -23.22 0.54 9.36
CA CYS A 261 -22.97 -0.86 9.74
C CYS A 261 -21.61 -1.03 10.43
N GLY A 262 -20.56 -0.36 9.92
CA GLY A 262 -19.23 -0.39 10.54
C GLY A 262 -19.23 0.21 11.94
N THR A 263 -19.89 1.35 12.15
CA THR A 263 -20.00 1.98 13.47
C THR A 263 -20.82 1.16 14.45
N LEU A 264 -21.90 0.50 14.00
CA LEU A 264 -22.71 -0.37 14.86
C LEU A 264 -21.92 -1.60 15.29
N PHE A 265 -21.18 -2.22 14.36
CA PHE A 265 -20.34 -3.38 14.65
C PHE A 265 -19.21 -3.05 15.65
N VAL A 266 -18.61 -1.87 15.56
CA VAL A 266 -17.58 -1.42 16.52
C VAL A 266 -18.18 -1.03 17.86
N ALA A 267 -19.44 -0.59 17.91
CA ALA A 267 -20.11 -0.23 19.16
C ALA A 267 -20.56 -1.46 19.98
N GLU A 268 -20.65 -2.64 19.36
CA GLU A 268 -21.05 -3.90 20.01
C GLU A 268 -19.86 -4.77 20.48
N VAL A 269 -18.62 -4.41 20.14
CA VAL A 269 -17.38 -5.15 20.45
C VAL A 269 -16.54 -4.43 21.50
#